data_AF-A0A951P014-F1
#
_entry.id   AF-A0A951P014-F1
#
_cell.length_a   1.000
_cell.length_b   1.000
_cell.length_c   1.000
_cell.angle_alpha   90.00
_cell.angle_beta   90.00
_cell.angle_gamma   90.00
#
_symmetry.space_group_name_H-M   'P 1'
#
loop_
_entity.id
_entity.type
_entity.pdbx_description
1 polymer ?
#
loop_
_entity_poly.entity_id
_entity_poly.type
_entity_poly.pdbx_seq_one_letter_code
_entity_poly.pdbx_strand_id
1 'polypeptide(L)'
;MSLSANQLTQRSDLAHQLASLTREQLQMIVQNLAQVYPDWIDTIEAQIIQLTSPNLKLSQPARRTSIDPKPIEQQVERIIDRSAGQWNDTPALNEIREILQKANAFLERGDGNNALGILGAIVRAYVQDWMNLDGSSGESGEFFEELNAPLTEAILSAELFQSDRKKWQEELEAWRSEVDDYGIDNGFAMSLMASAQEWNYPPLQRVLQGEITELGKMKPPILQMILL
;
A
#
# COMPACT_ATOMS: atom_id res chain seq x y z
N MET A 1 -5.53 15.48 -65.66
CA MET A 1 -5.67 16.72 -64.90
C MET A 1 -6.08 16.33 -63.49
N SER A 2 -5.16 16.50 -62.55
CA SER A 2 -5.27 16.05 -61.17
C SER A 2 -5.87 17.15 -60.29
N LEU A 3 -6.75 16.79 -59.35
CA LEU A 3 -7.17 17.68 -58.26
C LEU A 3 -6.90 17.01 -56.91
N SER A 4 -6.10 17.75 -56.14
CA SER A 4 -6.16 17.92 -54.68
C SER A 4 -5.66 16.80 -53.77
N ALA A 5 -4.39 16.96 -53.39
CA ALA A 5 -3.90 16.60 -52.07
C ALA A 5 -4.66 17.41 -51.00
N ASN A 6 -5.32 16.73 -50.06
CA ASN A 6 -5.97 17.36 -48.90
C ASN A 6 -5.28 16.88 -47.61
N GLN A 7 -4.36 17.73 -47.15
CA GLN A 7 -4.08 18.11 -45.77
C GLN A 7 -4.37 17.06 -44.66
N LEU A 8 -3.36 16.24 -44.36
CA LEU A 8 -3.22 15.66 -43.02
C LEU A 8 -2.90 16.79 -42.04
N THR A 9 -3.89 17.20 -41.27
CA THR A 9 -3.77 18.17 -40.18
C THR A 9 -2.75 17.65 -39.17
N GLN A 10 -1.52 18.15 -39.27
CA GLN A 10 -0.47 17.90 -38.30
C GLN A 10 -0.97 18.45 -36.96
N ARG A 11 -1.12 17.58 -35.96
CA ARG A 11 -1.46 17.95 -34.59
C ARG A 11 -0.48 19.04 -34.16
N SER A 12 -0.96 20.28 -34.00
CA SER A 12 -0.12 21.41 -33.62
C SER A 12 0.78 21.02 -32.45
N ASP A 13 2.07 21.36 -32.55
CA ASP A 13 3.08 20.97 -31.57
C ASP A 13 2.68 21.45 -30.16
N LEU A 14 2.45 20.48 -29.28
CA LEU A 14 2.00 20.70 -27.91
C LEU A 14 2.96 21.64 -27.15
N ALA A 15 4.26 21.56 -27.43
CA ALA A 15 5.26 22.41 -26.81
C ALA A 15 5.03 23.90 -27.14
N HIS A 16 4.70 24.20 -28.40
CA HIS A 16 4.37 25.55 -28.84
C HIS A 16 3.07 26.08 -28.23
N GLN A 17 2.07 25.22 -28.04
CA GLN A 17 0.82 25.59 -27.37
C GLN A 17 1.07 25.93 -25.90
N LEU A 18 1.79 25.07 -25.18
CA LEU A 18 2.13 25.29 -23.77
C LEU A 18 3.01 26.52 -23.56
N ALA A 19 3.94 26.82 -24.48
CA ALA A 19 4.83 27.98 -24.40
C ALA A 19 4.10 29.33 -24.51
N SER A 20 2.90 29.35 -25.07
CA SER A 20 2.09 30.58 -25.19
C SER A 20 1.19 30.85 -23.98
N LEU A 21 1.11 29.91 -23.03
CA LEU A 21 0.28 30.02 -21.83
C LEU A 21 1.02 30.75 -20.70
N THR A 22 0.25 31.44 -19.86
CA THR A 22 0.80 32.02 -18.63
C THR A 22 1.06 30.96 -17.58
N ARG A 23 1.84 31.31 -16.55
CA ARG A 23 2.13 30.42 -15.42
C ARG A 23 0.85 29.94 -14.73
N GLU A 24 -0.12 30.83 -14.56
CA GLU A 24 -1.41 30.55 -13.92
C GLU A 24 -2.25 29.59 -14.78
N GLN A 25 -2.22 29.75 -16.10
CA GLN A 25 -2.91 28.86 -17.03
C GLN A 25 -2.28 27.46 -17.06
N LEU A 26 -0.95 27.38 -17.06
CA LEU A 26 -0.22 26.11 -16.96
C LEU A 26 -0.52 25.41 -15.62
N GLN A 27 -0.53 26.15 -14.50
CA GLN A 27 -0.87 25.60 -13.19
C GLN A 27 -2.30 25.05 -13.16
N MET A 28 -3.25 25.76 -13.78
CA MET A 28 -4.64 25.31 -13.89
C MET A 28 -4.78 24.04 -14.74
N ILE A 29 -4.03 23.93 -15.84
CA ILE A 29 -4.00 22.71 -16.67
C ILE A 29 -3.44 21.53 -15.88
N VAL A 30 -2.33 21.72 -15.15
CA VAL A 30 -1.73 20.66 -14.32
C VAL A 30 -2.70 20.22 -13.22
N GLN A 31 -3.37 21.16 -12.55
CA GLN A 31 -4.39 20.83 -11.53
C GLN A 31 -5.59 20.09 -12.12
N ASN A 32 -6.09 20.52 -13.28
CA ASN A 32 -7.19 19.83 -13.95
C ASN A 32 -6.79 18.43 -14.43
N LEU A 33 -5.57 18.27 -14.97
CA LEU A 33 -5.07 16.97 -15.37
C LEU A 33 -4.87 16.04 -14.17
N ALA A 34 -4.39 16.55 -13.04
CA ALA A 34 -4.27 15.79 -11.79
C ALA A 34 -5.65 15.36 -11.25
N GLN A 35 -6.69 16.18 -11.40
CA GLN A 35 -8.06 15.80 -11.02
C GLN A 35 -8.67 14.74 -11.95
N VAL A 36 -8.40 14.84 -13.25
CA VAL A 36 -8.96 13.92 -14.26
C VAL A 36 -8.17 12.60 -14.32
N TYR A 37 -6.87 12.64 -14.03
CA TYR A 37 -5.97 11.50 -14.07
C TYR A 37 -5.19 11.41 -12.74
N PRO A 38 -5.75 10.74 -11.71
CA PRO A 38 -5.10 10.58 -10.41
C PRO A 38 -3.70 9.96 -10.49
N ASP A 39 -3.47 9.06 -11.46
CA ASP A 39 -2.16 8.44 -11.70
C ASP A 39 -1.06 9.46 -12.05
N TRP A 40 -1.42 10.67 -12.51
CA TRP A 40 -0.48 11.72 -12.84
C TRP A 40 -0.04 12.52 -11.60
N ILE A 41 -0.78 12.43 -10.49
CA ILE A 41 -0.44 13.08 -9.23
C ILE A 41 0.96 12.64 -8.79
N ASP A 42 1.23 11.35 -8.77
CA ASP A 42 2.53 10.79 -8.37
C ASP A 42 3.69 11.30 -9.25
N THR A 43 3.45 11.40 -10.56
CA THR A 43 4.45 11.91 -11.52
C THR A 43 4.71 13.41 -11.29
N ILE A 44 3.67 14.18 -10.99
CA ILE A 44 3.76 15.60 -10.69
C ILE A 44 4.48 15.80 -9.34
N GLU A 45 4.15 15.04 -8.31
CA GLU A 45 4.79 15.07 -6.99
C GLU A 45 6.29 14.75 -7.08
N ALA A 46 6.66 13.69 -7.81
CA ALA A 46 8.05 13.35 -8.05
C ALA A 46 8.82 14.47 -8.76
N GLN A 47 8.20 15.15 -9.73
CA GLN A 47 8.80 16.30 -10.41
C GLN A 47 8.90 17.53 -9.51
N ILE A 48 7.90 17.79 -8.65
CA ILE A 48 7.94 18.89 -7.67
C ILE A 48 9.11 18.70 -6.71
N ILE A 49 9.33 17.48 -6.19
CA ILE A 49 10.46 17.16 -5.30
C ILE A 49 11.79 17.46 -5.99
N GLN A 50 11.94 17.08 -7.27
CA GLN A 50 13.14 17.36 -8.07
C GLN A 50 13.38 18.87 -8.28
N LEU A 51 12.31 19.65 -8.51
CA LEU A 51 12.40 21.07 -8.81
C LEU A 51 12.61 21.96 -7.57
N THR A 52 12.08 21.55 -6.42
CA THR A 52 12.11 22.34 -5.17
C THR A 52 13.33 22.06 -4.30
N SER A 53 14.10 21.01 -4.61
CA SER A 53 15.29 20.62 -3.85
C SER A 53 16.57 20.84 -4.68
N PRO A 54 17.21 22.02 -4.63
CA PRO A 54 18.38 22.35 -5.48
C PRO A 54 19.64 21.52 -5.16
N ASN A 55 19.60 20.63 -4.16
CA ASN A 55 20.73 19.82 -3.76
C ASN A 55 20.36 18.40 -3.33
N LEU A 56 19.27 17.85 -3.89
CA LEU A 56 19.14 16.41 -4.02
C LEU A 56 19.63 16.03 -5.42
N LYS A 57 20.97 16.05 -5.64
CA LYS A 57 21.55 14.81 -6.17
C LYS A 57 20.90 13.76 -5.30
N LEU A 58 20.11 12.84 -5.87
CA LEU A 58 19.61 11.70 -5.13
C LEU A 58 20.73 11.31 -4.16
N SER A 59 20.61 11.70 -2.89
CA SER A 59 21.09 10.85 -1.84
C SER A 59 20.15 9.71 -2.09
N GLN A 60 20.58 8.76 -2.93
CA GLN A 60 19.89 7.50 -3.17
C GLN A 60 19.28 7.18 -1.83
N PRO A 61 17.94 7.12 -1.69
CA PRO A 61 17.23 7.22 -0.41
C PRO A 61 18.03 6.46 0.64
N ALA A 62 18.82 7.19 1.45
CA ALA A 62 20.01 6.71 2.17
C ALA A 62 20.51 5.27 1.84
N ARG A 63 20.73 4.88 0.58
CA ARG A 63 20.79 3.46 0.12
C ARG A 63 20.10 2.51 1.13
N ARG A 64 18.83 2.75 1.46
CA ARG A 64 17.99 1.75 2.13
C ARG A 64 17.90 0.67 1.08
N THR A 65 18.74 -0.35 1.20
CA THR A 65 18.66 -1.53 0.36
C THR A 65 17.25 -2.04 0.52
N SER A 66 16.39 -1.74 -0.45
CA SER A 66 15.03 -2.26 -0.52
C SER A 66 15.16 -3.77 -0.42
N ILE A 67 14.56 -4.33 0.63
CA ILE A 67 14.53 -5.77 0.79
C ILE A 67 13.81 -6.36 -0.40
N ASP A 68 14.41 -7.38 -1.03
CA ASP A 68 13.71 -8.20 -2.01
C ASP A 68 12.70 -9.07 -1.25
N PRO A 69 11.39 -8.93 -1.50
CA PRO A 69 10.39 -9.73 -0.81
C PRO A 69 10.40 -11.20 -1.23
N LYS A 70 10.90 -11.55 -2.43
CA LYS A 70 10.75 -12.91 -2.97
C LYS A 70 11.45 -14.01 -2.16
N PRO A 71 12.69 -13.83 -1.68
CA PRO A 71 13.33 -14.82 -0.81
C PRO A 71 12.58 -15.05 0.50
N ILE A 72 11.86 -14.05 0.99
CA ILE A 72 11.06 -14.13 2.22
C ILE A 72 9.78 -14.91 1.97
N GLU A 73 9.08 -14.60 0.87
CA GLU A 73 7.90 -15.34 0.40
C GLU A 73 8.23 -16.84 0.27
N GLN A 74 9.31 -17.17 -0.44
CA GLN A 74 9.81 -18.55 -0.57
C GLN A 74 10.28 -19.19 0.75
N GLN A 75 10.67 -18.38 1.74
CA GLN A 75 11.01 -18.91 3.05
C GLN A 75 9.74 -19.31 3.81
N VAL A 76 8.70 -18.49 3.76
CA VAL A 76 7.40 -18.76 4.40
C VAL A 76 6.71 -19.96 3.75
N GLU A 77 6.66 -20.01 2.42
CA GLU A 77 6.15 -21.17 1.65
C GLU A 77 6.81 -22.47 2.12
N ARG A 78 8.15 -22.51 2.19
CA ARG A 78 8.90 -23.70 2.64
C ARG A 78 8.64 -24.07 4.10
N ILE A 79 8.34 -23.10 4.97
CA ILE A 79 7.97 -23.38 6.36
C ILE A 79 6.63 -24.11 6.38
N ILE A 80 5.64 -23.60 5.64
CA ILE A 80 4.30 -24.18 5.55
C ILE A 80 4.35 -25.57 4.91
N ASP A 81 4.99 -25.72 3.76
CA ASP A 81 5.14 -26.99 3.03
C ASP A 81 5.74 -28.09 3.91
N ARG A 82 6.77 -27.76 4.68
CA ARG A 82 7.42 -28.71 5.59
C ARG A 82 6.50 -29.13 6.74
N SER A 83 5.58 -28.26 7.14
CA SER A 83 4.61 -28.52 8.19
C SER A 83 3.33 -29.20 7.69
N ALA A 84 3.18 -29.37 6.38
CA ALA A 84 2.00 -30.00 5.79
C ALA A 84 1.80 -31.43 6.33
N GLY A 85 0.59 -31.72 6.81
CA GLY A 85 0.22 -33.01 7.39
C GLY A 85 0.77 -33.29 8.80
N GLN A 86 1.44 -32.32 9.43
CA GLN A 86 1.74 -32.37 10.87
C GLN A 86 0.47 -32.05 11.67
N TRP A 87 0.35 -32.57 12.89
CA TRP A 87 -0.79 -32.37 13.80
C TRP A 87 -0.58 -31.18 14.76
N ASN A 88 0.28 -30.24 14.38
CA ASN A 88 0.64 -29.10 15.20
C ASN A 88 1.22 -28.00 14.30
N ASP A 89 0.52 -26.87 14.22
CA ASP A 89 0.89 -25.68 13.44
C ASP A 89 1.81 -24.72 14.21
N THR A 90 1.85 -24.78 15.54
CA THR A 90 2.65 -23.89 16.39
C THR A 90 4.14 -23.78 15.99
N PRO A 91 4.88 -24.88 15.67
CA PRO A 91 6.28 -24.77 15.28
C PRO A 91 6.48 -23.95 14.00
N ALA A 92 5.62 -24.15 13.00
CA ALA A 92 5.67 -23.41 11.74
C ALA A 92 5.34 -21.94 11.96
N LEU A 93 4.30 -21.64 12.75
CA LEU A 93 3.92 -20.28 13.09
C LEU A 93 5.03 -19.56 13.86
N ASN A 94 5.73 -20.23 14.77
CA ASN A 94 6.87 -19.65 15.47
C ASN A 94 8.03 -19.29 14.53
N GLU A 95 8.33 -20.13 13.54
CA GLU A 95 9.35 -19.78 12.53
C GLU A 95 8.92 -18.57 11.67
N ILE A 96 7.62 -18.46 11.34
CA ILE A 96 7.10 -17.27 10.63
C ILE A 96 7.15 -16.03 11.54
N ARG A 97 6.88 -16.17 12.84
CA ARG A 97 7.02 -15.08 13.83
C ARG A 97 8.45 -14.58 13.95
N GLU A 98 9.47 -15.42 13.77
CA GLU A 98 10.87 -14.96 13.70
C GLU A 98 11.13 -14.05 12.48
N ILE A 99 10.44 -14.29 11.36
CA ILE A 99 10.50 -13.41 10.19
C ILE A 99 9.74 -12.11 10.47
N LEU A 100 8.56 -12.20 11.10
CA LEU A 100 7.77 -11.05 11.53
C LEU A 100 8.57 -10.12 12.47
N GLN A 101 9.36 -10.69 13.40
CA GLN A 101 10.25 -9.91 14.27
C GLN A 101 11.26 -9.07 13.50
N LYS A 102 11.71 -9.51 12.32
CA LYS A 102 12.59 -8.70 11.46
C LYS A 102 11.86 -7.49 10.91
N ALA A 103 10.59 -7.63 10.51
CA ALA A 103 9.77 -6.50 10.09
C ALA A 103 9.56 -5.50 11.24
N ASN A 104 9.25 -5.99 12.44
CA ASN A 104 9.09 -5.14 13.63
C ASN A 104 10.37 -4.35 13.93
N ALA A 105 11.56 -4.94 13.76
CA ALA A 105 12.82 -4.22 13.94
C ALA A 105 13.03 -3.08 12.93
N PHE A 106 12.40 -3.14 11.74
CA PHE A 106 12.37 -2.00 10.79
C PHE A 106 11.34 -0.95 11.22
N LEU A 107 10.16 -1.37 11.68
CA LEU A 107 9.12 -0.47 12.21
C LEU A 107 9.62 0.36 13.40
N GLU A 108 10.29 -0.27 14.37
CA GLU A 108 10.90 0.40 15.53
C GLU A 108 11.91 1.50 15.15
N ARG A 109 12.47 1.43 13.94
CA ARG A 109 13.43 2.40 13.40
C ARG A 109 12.79 3.42 12.46
N GLY A 110 11.47 3.36 12.27
CA GLY A 110 10.71 4.19 11.33
C GLY A 110 10.97 3.84 9.87
N ASP A 111 11.39 2.61 9.56
CA ASP A 111 11.63 2.15 8.19
C ASP A 111 10.44 1.35 7.65
N GLY A 112 9.32 2.04 7.46
CA GLY A 112 8.07 1.46 6.97
C GLY A 112 8.20 0.75 5.62
N ASN A 113 9.02 1.27 4.70
CA ASN A 113 9.20 0.67 3.37
C ASN A 113 9.76 -0.76 3.43
N ASN A 114 10.82 -0.97 4.22
CA ASN A 114 11.42 -2.30 4.37
C ASN A 114 10.54 -3.22 5.21
N ALA A 115 9.90 -2.69 6.26
CA ALA A 115 8.93 -3.45 7.03
C ALA A 115 7.77 -3.95 6.16
N LEU A 116 7.20 -3.06 5.34
CA LEU A 116 6.10 -3.36 4.42
C LEU A 116 6.48 -4.41 3.37
N GLY A 117 7.72 -4.36 2.87
CA GLY A 117 8.26 -5.39 1.98
C GLY A 117 8.31 -6.78 2.62
N ILE A 118 8.77 -6.88 3.86
CA ILE A 118 8.79 -8.16 4.62
C ILE A 118 7.36 -8.63 4.92
N LEU A 119 6.53 -7.76 5.48
CA LEU A 119 5.16 -8.09 5.89
C LEU A 119 4.31 -8.52 4.70
N GLY A 120 4.41 -7.82 3.57
CA GLY A 120 3.77 -8.24 2.33
C GLY A 120 4.19 -9.61 1.85
N ALA A 121 5.48 -9.94 1.97
CA ALA A 121 5.98 -11.25 1.59
C ALA A 121 5.44 -12.37 2.51
N ILE A 122 5.36 -12.10 3.82
CA ILE A 122 4.75 -13.03 4.77
C ILE A 122 3.28 -13.24 4.42
N VAL A 123 2.51 -12.16 4.27
CA VAL A 123 1.06 -12.25 4.02
C VAL A 123 0.77 -12.94 2.69
N ARG A 124 1.49 -12.62 1.61
CA ARG A 124 1.29 -13.26 0.30
C ARG A 124 1.46 -14.78 0.37
N ALA A 125 2.55 -15.24 0.95
CA ALA A 125 2.79 -16.69 1.10
C ALA A 125 1.77 -17.33 2.05
N TYR A 126 1.47 -16.66 3.17
CA TYR A 126 0.59 -17.20 4.19
C TYR A 126 -0.87 -17.33 3.70
N VAL A 127 -1.43 -16.30 3.08
CA VAL A 127 -2.79 -16.33 2.52
C VAL A 127 -2.95 -17.46 1.49
N GLN A 128 -1.93 -17.74 0.69
CA GLN A 128 -1.98 -18.80 -0.31
C GLN A 128 -2.00 -20.20 0.32
N ASP A 129 -1.16 -20.46 1.32
CA ASP A 129 -0.85 -21.83 1.75
C ASP A 129 -1.26 -22.18 3.18
N TRP A 130 -1.81 -21.25 3.97
CA TRP A 130 -2.10 -21.48 5.41
C TRP A 130 -2.97 -22.71 5.68
N MET A 131 -3.86 -23.08 4.75
CA MET A 131 -4.71 -24.27 4.84
C MET A 131 -3.93 -25.60 4.83
N ASN A 132 -2.64 -25.58 4.49
CA ASN A 132 -1.75 -26.74 4.62
C ASN A 132 -1.29 -26.96 6.07
N LEU A 133 -1.43 -25.96 6.94
CA LEU A 133 -1.18 -26.08 8.38
C LEU A 133 -2.36 -26.78 9.07
N ASP A 134 -2.09 -27.42 10.21
CA ASP A 134 -3.14 -27.95 11.07
C ASP A 134 -3.84 -26.82 11.82
N GLY A 135 -4.91 -26.29 11.24
CA GLY A 135 -5.73 -25.24 11.86
C GLY A 135 -6.67 -25.72 12.97
N SER A 136 -6.56 -26.96 13.46
CA SER A 136 -7.44 -27.47 14.52
C SER A 136 -7.30 -26.74 15.86
N SER A 137 -6.14 -26.12 16.10
CA SER A 137 -5.86 -25.27 17.26
C SER A 137 -6.55 -23.91 17.18
N GLY A 138 -6.89 -23.45 15.97
CA GLY A 138 -7.29 -22.07 15.68
C GLY A 138 -6.13 -21.08 15.54
N GLU A 139 -4.90 -21.46 15.89
CA GLU A 139 -3.74 -20.57 15.95
C GLU A 139 -3.39 -19.99 14.56
N SER A 140 -3.50 -20.82 13.51
CA SER A 140 -3.27 -20.36 12.14
C SER A 140 -4.28 -19.28 11.67
N GLY A 141 -5.52 -19.33 12.16
CA GLY A 141 -6.52 -18.29 11.92
C GLY A 141 -6.22 -17.01 12.72
N GLU A 142 -5.90 -17.16 14.01
CA GLU A 142 -5.52 -16.04 14.89
C GLU A 142 -4.28 -15.30 14.40
N PHE A 143 -3.37 -15.99 13.71
CA PHE A 143 -2.16 -15.39 13.15
C PHE A 143 -2.45 -14.28 12.12
N PHE A 144 -3.59 -14.30 11.43
CA PHE A 144 -3.99 -13.19 10.55
C PHE A 144 -4.26 -11.89 11.33
N GLU A 145 -4.78 -12.00 12.55
CA GLU A 145 -4.96 -10.85 13.43
C GLU A 145 -3.61 -10.32 13.94
N GLU A 146 -2.66 -11.23 14.25
CA GLU A 146 -1.29 -10.87 14.63
C GLU A 146 -0.57 -10.07 13.52
N LEU A 147 -0.83 -10.37 12.25
CA LEU A 147 -0.23 -9.67 11.10
C LEU A 147 -0.84 -8.28 10.84
N ASN A 148 -2.08 -8.04 11.27
CA ASN A 148 -2.84 -6.83 10.91
C ASN A 148 -2.22 -5.56 11.50
N ALA A 149 -1.85 -5.57 12.79
CA ALA A 149 -1.27 -4.40 13.45
C ALA A 149 0.08 -3.96 12.84
N PRO A 150 1.11 -4.82 12.69
CA PRO A 150 2.37 -4.41 12.10
C PRO A 150 2.22 -4.03 10.62
N LEU A 151 1.33 -4.67 9.87
CA LEU A 151 1.04 -4.27 8.48
C LEU A 151 0.40 -2.88 8.40
N THR A 152 -0.52 -2.56 9.30
CA THR A 152 -1.12 -1.22 9.45
C THR A 152 -0.03 -0.16 9.70
N GLU A 153 0.85 -0.42 10.67
CA GLU A 153 1.94 0.49 11.00
C GLU A 153 2.90 0.68 9.81
N ALA A 154 3.22 -0.39 9.08
CA ALA A 154 4.07 -0.35 7.91
C ALA A 154 3.45 0.50 6.79
N ILE A 155 2.16 0.34 6.48
CA ILE A 155 1.45 1.13 5.46
C ILE A 155 1.41 2.62 5.82
N LEU A 156 1.24 2.94 7.11
CA LEU A 156 1.21 4.31 7.59
C LEU A 156 2.60 4.97 7.63
N SER A 157 3.65 4.19 7.89
CA SER A 157 5.02 4.70 8.01
C SER A 157 5.81 4.64 6.69
N ALA A 158 5.33 3.89 5.70
CA ALA A 158 5.93 3.81 4.37
C ALA A 158 5.71 5.09 3.55
N GLU A 159 6.74 5.47 2.80
CA GLU A 159 6.71 6.57 1.84
C GLU A 159 6.07 6.06 0.54
N LEU A 160 4.75 5.89 0.56
CA LEU A 160 3.98 5.39 -0.58
C LEU A 160 3.38 6.53 -1.40
N PHE A 161 3.57 6.45 -2.72
CA PHE A 161 2.80 7.20 -3.72
C PHE A 161 1.35 6.70 -3.77
N GLN A 162 0.44 7.49 -4.35
CA GLN A 162 -0.99 7.13 -4.41
C GLN A 162 -1.22 5.83 -5.18
N SER A 163 -0.51 5.64 -6.30
CA SER A 163 -0.59 4.42 -7.08
C SER A 163 -0.15 3.18 -6.30
N ASP A 164 0.87 3.30 -5.45
CA ASP A 164 1.32 2.18 -4.63
C ASP A 164 0.36 1.91 -3.46
N ARG A 165 -0.22 2.96 -2.84
CA ARG A 165 -1.31 2.78 -1.85
C ARG A 165 -2.51 2.05 -2.44
N LYS A 166 -2.91 2.41 -3.66
CA LYS A 166 -4.03 1.76 -4.36
C LYS A 166 -3.74 0.28 -4.61
N LYS A 167 -2.54 -0.08 -5.07
CA LYS A 167 -2.15 -1.49 -5.23
C LYS A 167 -2.22 -2.25 -3.90
N TRP A 168 -1.74 -1.64 -2.82
CA TRP A 168 -1.84 -2.24 -1.49
C TRP A 168 -3.29 -2.43 -1.04
N GLN A 169 -4.17 -1.45 -1.31
CA GLN A 169 -5.59 -1.60 -1.04
C GLN A 169 -6.19 -2.77 -1.83
N GLU A 170 -5.91 -2.87 -3.13
CA GLU A 170 -6.37 -3.97 -3.98
C GLU A 170 -5.86 -5.34 -3.48
N GLU A 171 -4.58 -5.44 -3.09
CA GLU A 171 -4.00 -6.66 -2.51
C GLU A 171 -4.66 -7.03 -1.17
N LEU A 172 -4.84 -6.06 -0.27
CA LEU A 172 -5.48 -6.29 1.03
C LEU A 172 -6.95 -6.70 0.90
N GLU A 173 -7.69 -6.11 -0.05
CA GLU A 173 -9.07 -6.49 -0.36
C GLU A 173 -9.13 -7.92 -0.88
N ALA A 174 -8.20 -8.31 -1.76
CA ALA A 174 -8.10 -9.67 -2.26
C ALA A 174 -7.77 -10.67 -1.15
N TRP A 175 -6.78 -10.38 -0.30
CA TRP A 175 -6.42 -11.25 0.82
C TRP A 175 -7.54 -11.39 1.84
N ARG A 176 -8.22 -10.29 2.17
CA ARG A 176 -9.39 -10.33 3.04
C ARG A 176 -10.48 -11.21 2.43
N SER A 177 -10.79 -11.02 1.15
CA SER A 177 -11.82 -11.83 0.48
C SER A 177 -11.48 -13.32 0.49
N GLU A 178 -10.20 -13.68 0.38
CA GLU A 178 -9.76 -15.09 0.41
C GLU A 178 -9.99 -15.73 1.79
N VAL A 179 -9.82 -14.96 2.87
CA VAL A 179 -9.90 -15.49 4.25
C VAL A 179 -11.27 -15.29 4.91
N ASP A 180 -12.08 -14.34 4.43
CA ASP A 180 -13.46 -14.10 4.91
C ASP A 180 -14.32 -15.37 4.74
N ASP A 181 -14.11 -16.15 3.67
CA ASP A 181 -14.81 -17.44 3.43
C ASP A 181 -14.55 -18.49 4.53
N TYR A 182 -13.51 -18.29 5.33
CA TYR A 182 -13.11 -19.16 6.44
C TYR A 182 -13.41 -18.56 7.82
N GLY A 183 -14.19 -17.47 7.89
CA GLY A 183 -14.63 -16.84 9.13
C GLY A 183 -13.57 -15.93 9.79
N ILE A 184 -12.59 -15.47 9.01
CA ILE A 184 -11.53 -14.56 9.47
C ILE A 184 -11.97 -13.10 9.20
N ASP A 185 -13.11 -12.72 9.77
CA ASP A 185 -13.86 -11.50 9.42
C ASP A 185 -13.10 -10.17 9.68
N ASN A 186 -12.14 -10.22 10.61
CA ASN A 186 -11.34 -9.05 11.03
C ASN A 186 -9.92 -9.05 10.45
N GLY A 187 -9.57 -10.05 9.63
CA GLY A 187 -8.31 -10.08 8.90
C GLY A 187 -8.10 -8.78 8.13
N PHE A 188 -6.96 -8.13 8.36
CA PHE A 188 -6.55 -6.91 7.63
C PHE A 188 -7.43 -5.66 7.73
N ALA A 189 -8.46 -5.65 8.59
CA ALA A 189 -9.43 -4.55 8.65
C ALA A 189 -8.78 -3.17 8.93
N MET A 190 -7.77 -3.12 9.80
CA MET A 190 -7.04 -1.90 10.13
C MET A 190 -6.08 -1.50 9.02
N SER A 191 -5.44 -2.49 8.38
CA SER A 191 -4.52 -2.28 7.26
C SER A 191 -5.26 -1.68 6.06
N LEU A 192 -6.48 -2.16 5.77
CA LEU A 192 -7.37 -1.60 4.75
C LEU A 192 -7.79 -0.17 5.06
N MET A 193 -8.12 0.14 6.31
CA MET A 193 -8.44 1.51 6.71
C MET A 193 -7.22 2.41 6.53
N ALA A 194 -6.02 1.96 6.88
CA ALA A 194 -4.78 2.72 6.72
C ALA A 194 -4.36 2.90 5.25
N SER A 195 -4.63 1.94 4.38
CA SER A 195 -4.36 2.10 2.94
C SER A 195 -5.33 3.09 2.28
N ALA A 196 -6.60 3.08 2.72
CA ALA A 196 -7.64 3.97 2.19
C ALA A 196 -7.61 5.39 2.80
N GLN A 197 -7.23 5.51 4.07
CA GLN A 197 -7.18 6.78 4.79
C GLN A 197 -5.72 7.14 5.07
N GLU A 198 -5.20 8.09 4.30
CA GLU A 198 -3.93 8.74 4.63
C GLU A 198 -4.00 9.39 6.02
N TRP A 199 -2.83 9.73 6.57
CA TRP A 199 -2.72 10.62 7.74
C TRP A 199 -3.51 11.93 7.59
N ASN A 200 -3.89 12.31 6.37
CA ASN A 200 -4.68 13.50 6.05
C ASN A 200 -6.18 13.38 6.34
N TYR A 201 -6.67 12.23 6.83
CA TYR A 201 -8.08 12.09 7.22
C TYR A 201 -8.45 13.16 8.27
N PRO A 202 -9.36 14.10 7.97
CA PRO A 202 -9.57 15.27 8.83
C PRO A 202 -9.98 14.94 10.28
N PRO A 203 -10.73 13.86 10.57
CA PRO A 203 -10.93 13.41 11.94
C PRO A 203 -9.64 12.91 12.64
N LEU A 204 -8.76 12.22 11.92
CA LEU A 204 -7.47 11.75 12.46
C LEU A 204 -6.52 12.91 12.74
N GLN A 205 -6.45 13.90 11.86
CA GLN A 205 -5.69 15.14 12.07
C GLN A 205 -6.13 15.87 13.35
N ARG A 206 -7.43 15.93 13.61
CA ARG A 206 -7.98 16.50 14.85
C ARG A 206 -7.60 15.71 16.09
N VAL A 207 -7.56 14.37 16.03
CA VAL A 207 -7.05 13.54 17.13
C VAL A 207 -5.57 13.81 17.39
N LEU A 208 -4.74 13.82 16.33
CA LEU A 208 -3.29 14.04 16.45
C LEU A 208 -2.95 15.46 16.95
N GLN A 209 -3.81 16.44 16.65
CA GLN A 209 -3.72 17.81 17.18
C GLN A 209 -4.26 17.92 18.61
N GLY A 210 -4.73 16.82 19.21
CA GLY A 210 -5.26 16.78 20.57
C GLY A 210 -6.67 17.37 20.72
N GLU A 211 -7.38 17.61 19.62
CA GLU A 211 -8.70 18.26 19.60
C GLU A 211 -9.86 17.30 19.95
N ILE A 212 -9.62 15.98 19.98
CA ILE A 212 -10.61 14.96 20.30
C ILE A 212 -10.06 14.05 21.41
N THR A 213 -10.59 14.19 22.62
CA THR A 213 -10.14 13.47 23.84
C THR A 213 -10.96 12.21 24.16
N GLU A 214 -12.00 11.89 23.37
CA GLU A 214 -12.92 10.78 23.65
C GLU A 214 -13.01 9.84 22.44
N LEU A 215 -12.46 8.62 22.59
CA LEU A 215 -12.35 7.55 21.60
C LEU A 215 -13.69 7.01 21.03
N GLY A 216 -14.83 7.63 21.33
CA GLY A 216 -16.17 7.06 21.11
C GLY A 216 -17.07 7.73 20.06
N LYS A 217 -16.58 8.69 19.25
CA LYS A 217 -17.44 9.41 18.28
C LYS A 217 -16.91 9.46 16.84
N MET A 218 -16.01 8.55 16.48
CA MET A 218 -15.70 8.32 15.07
C MET A 218 -16.79 7.45 14.46
N LYS A 219 -17.75 8.07 13.76
CA LYS A 219 -18.67 7.33 12.91
C LYS A 219 -17.89 6.98 11.62
N PRO A 220 -17.68 5.70 11.28
CA PRO A 220 -16.98 5.35 10.05
C PRO A 220 -17.81 5.83 8.84
N PRO A 221 -17.23 6.54 7.87
CA PRO A 221 -17.94 6.94 6.67
C PRO A 221 -17.85 5.88 5.57
N ILE A 222 -18.01 4.59 5.88
CA ILE A 222 -18.38 3.57 4.88
C ILE A 222 -19.26 2.51 5.54
N LEU A 223 -20.56 2.78 5.65
CA LEU A 223 -21.59 1.75 5.92
C LEU A 223 -22.90 2.03 5.16
N GLN A 224 -22.85 2.84 4.08
CA GLN A 224 -24.01 3.10 3.22
C GLN A 224 -23.89 2.58 1.78
N MET A 225 -22.85 1.81 1.44
CA MET A 225 -22.71 1.24 0.08
C MET A 225 -22.71 -0.29 0.00
N ILE A 226 -23.07 -1.01 1.07
CA ILE A 226 -23.26 -2.49 1.02
C ILE A 226 -24.71 -2.88 1.35
N LEU A 227 -25.67 -2.03 1.00
CA LEU A 227 -27.09 -2.41 0.94
C LEU A 227 -27.75 -1.66 -0.23
N LEU A 228 -27.45 -2.11 -1.45
CA LEU A 228 -28.34 -2.08 -2.61
C LEU A 228 -27.95 -3.21 -3.57
#